data_AF-A0A7Y2GW36-F1
#
_entry.id   AF-A0A7Y2GW36-F1
#
_cell.length_a   1.000
_cell.length_b   1.000
_cell.length_c   1.000
_cell.angle_alpha   90.00
_cell.angle_beta   90.00
_cell.angle_gamma   90.00
#
_symmetry.space_group_name_H-M   'P 1'
#
loop_
_entity.id
_entity.type
_entity.pdbx_description
1 polymer ?
#
loop_
_entity_poly.entity_id
_entity_poly.type
_entity_poly.pdbx_seq_one_letter_code
_entity_poly.pdbx_strand_id
1 'polypeptide(L)'
;LLRMFHPNARPILEKIARAYQQRFKRPLRVTSLSRSMLYQIGLNKINPNSLRVRGKGSLPPHTSGCAFDLSRKFMTKEEHQFMYQMLQQMEQARQIDALKEGGNNMCFHIFIYDDGRAPA
;
A
#
# COMPACT_ATOMS: atom_id res chain seq x y z
N LEU A 1 12.29 5.39 -9.18
CA LEU A 1 11.18 4.39 -9.17
C LEU A 1 9.79 5.02 -9.29
N LEU A 2 9.61 6.32 -9.05
CA LEU A 2 8.30 7.00 -9.28
C LEU A 2 7.71 6.80 -10.68
N ARG A 3 8.54 6.73 -11.73
CA ARG A 3 8.11 6.36 -13.10
C ARG A 3 7.53 4.94 -13.24
N MET A 4 7.78 4.07 -12.26
CA MET A 4 7.25 2.72 -12.18
C MET A 4 6.05 2.66 -11.24
N PHE A 5 5.52 3.79 -10.78
CA PHE A 5 4.29 3.80 -10.00
C PHE A 5 3.11 3.68 -10.97
N HIS A 6 2.25 2.70 -10.73
CA HIS A 6 1.23 2.36 -11.71
C HIS A 6 0.25 3.54 -11.90
N PRO A 7 -0.15 3.88 -13.14
CA PRO A 7 -1.09 4.97 -13.40
C PRO A 7 -2.40 4.84 -12.61
N ASN A 8 -2.89 3.61 -12.38
CA ASN A 8 -4.09 3.37 -11.58
C ASN A 8 -3.86 3.50 -10.06
N ALA A 9 -2.61 3.35 -9.59
CA ALA A 9 -2.28 3.49 -8.18
C ALA A 9 -2.23 4.94 -7.72
N ARG A 10 -1.84 5.86 -8.63
CA ARG A 10 -1.70 7.28 -8.32
C ARG A 10 -3.00 7.97 -7.92
N PRO A 11 -4.11 7.88 -8.68
CA PRO A 11 -5.38 8.50 -8.30
C PRO A 11 -5.88 8.02 -6.94
N ILE A 12 -5.69 6.73 -6.63
CA ILE A 12 -6.09 6.13 -5.35
C ILE A 12 -5.27 6.72 -4.20
N LEU A 13 -3.94 6.73 -4.32
CA LEU A 13 -3.07 7.31 -3.29
C LEU A 13 -3.39 8.79 -3.07
N GLU A 14 -3.57 9.56 -4.15
CA GLU A 14 -3.89 10.98 -4.03
C GLU A 14 -5.27 11.22 -3.40
N LYS A 15 -6.28 10.39 -3.73
CA LYS A 15 -7.62 10.44 -3.11
C LYS A 15 -7.52 10.24 -1.60
N ILE A 16 -6.79 9.21 -1.16
CA ILE A 16 -6.56 8.92 0.27
C ILE A 16 -5.81 10.05 0.95
N ALA A 17 -4.71 10.52 0.36
CA ALA A 17 -3.89 11.58 0.93
C ALA A 17 -4.66 12.90 1.07
N ARG A 18 -5.47 13.28 0.06
CA ARG A 18 -6.31 14.47 0.12
C ARG A 18 -7.36 14.38 1.22
N ALA A 19 -8.07 13.25 1.32
CA ALA A 19 -9.08 13.06 2.37
C ALA A 19 -8.46 13.13 3.78
N TYR A 20 -7.31 12.47 3.99
CA TYR A 20 -6.58 12.51 5.25
C TYR A 20 -6.10 13.94 5.59
N GLN A 21 -5.50 14.63 4.64
CA GLN A 21 -5.03 16.01 4.83
C GLN A 21 -6.19 16.97 5.12
N GLN A 22 -7.32 16.82 4.44
CA GLN A 22 -8.51 17.65 4.69
C GLN A 22 -9.03 17.47 6.12
N ARG A 23 -9.06 16.23 6.62
CA ARG A 23 -9.57 15.88 7.94
C ARG A 23 -8.64 16.28 9.08
N PHE A 24 -7.34 15.99 8.97
CA PHE A 24 -6.38 16.14 10.07
C PHE A 24 -5.40 17.30 9.91
N LYS A 25 -5.40 17.97 8.75
CA LYS A 25 -4.44 19.04 8.40
C LYS A 25 -2.98 18.60 8.52
N ARG A 26 -2.73 17.31 8.27
CA ARG A 26 -1.42 16.67 8.38
C ARG A 26 -1.10 15.86 7.12
N PRO A 27 0.19 15.74 6.75
CA PRO A 27 0.59 14.89 5.63
C PRO A 27 0.42 13.41 5.98
N LEU A 28 -0.08 12.64 5.03
CA LEU A 28 -0.11 11.17 5.12
C LEU A 28 1.26 10.61 4.77
N ARG A 29 1.86 9.83 5.68
CA ARG A 29 3.22 9.28 5.49
C ARG A 29 3.19 7.99 4.67
N VAL A 30 3.68 8.07 3.44
CA VAL A 30 3.98 6.91 2.60
C VAL A 30 5.32 6.30 3.02
N THR A 31 5.35 5.02 3.33
CA THR A 31 6.59 4.29 3.69
C THR A 31 7.14 3.47 2.54
N SER A 32 6.32 3.17 1.53
CA SER A 32 6.76 2.48 0.32
C SER A 32 5.85 2.79 -0.87
N LEU A 33 6.43 2.84 -2.07
CA LEU A 33 5.74 2.86 -3.36
C LEU A 33 6.27 1.67 -4.17
N SER A 34 6.80 1.90 -5.37
CA SER A 34 7.47 0.85 -6.15
C SER A 34 8.84 0.50 -5.56
N ARG A 35 9.20 -0.80 -5.59
CA ARG A 35 10.49 -1.36 -5.15
C ARG A 35 11.17 -2.07 -6.32
N SER A 36 12.50 -2.11 -6.32
CA SER A 36 13.23 -2.97 -7.26
C SER A 36 13.16 -4.44 -6.82
N MET A 37 13.27 -5.36 -7.78
CA MET A 37 13.36 -6.81 -7.48
C MET A 37 14.54 -7.12 -6.55
N LEU A 38 15.70 -6.48 -6.76
CA LEU A 38 16.87 -6.65 -5.90
C LEU A 38 16.60 -6.24 -4.45
N TYR A 39 15.88 -5.13 -4.24
CA TYR A 39 15.50 -4.69 -2.90
C TYR A 39 14.55 -5.70 -2.25
N GLN A 40 13.57 -6.22 -2.99
CA GLN A 40 12.65 -7.22 -2.46
C GLN A 40 13.35 -8.54 -2.08
N ILE A 41 14.34 -8.98 -2.87
CA ILE A 41 15.16 -10.15 -2.54
C ILE A 41 15.98 -9.92 -1.26
N GLY A 42 16.54 -8.71 -1.08
CA GLY A 42 17.20 -8.33 0.16
C GLY A 42 16.25 -8.33 1.36
N LEU A 43 15.04 -7.79 1.19
CA LEU A 43 14.02 -7.70 2.22
C LEU A 43 13.58 -9.08 2.75
N ASN A 44 13.51 -10.09 1.87
CA ASN A 44 13.20 -11.49 2.24
C ASN A 44 14.18 -12.07 3.28
N LYS A 45 15.38 -11.50 3.44
CA LYS A 45 16.35 -11.94 4.43
C LYS A 45 16.03 -11.47 5.84
N ILE A 46 15.31 -10.36 5.98
CA ILE A 46 15.16 -9.63 7.26
C ILE A 46 13.71 -9.36 7.66
N ASN A 47 12.76 -9.51 6.74
CA ASN A 47 11.35 -9.26 7.00
C ASN A 47 10.53 -10.53 6.74
N PRO A 48 10.00 -11.19 7.77
CA PRO A 48 9.17 -12.39 7.59
C PRO A 48 7.85 -12.11 6.87
N ASN A 49 7.35 -10.86 6.88
CA ASN A 49 6.13 -10.46 6.20
C ASN A 49 6.32 -10.20 4.70
N SER A 50 7.57 -10.15 4.20
CA SER A 50 7.78 -9.84 2.80
C SER A 50 7.42 -11.03 1.90
N LEU A 51 6.74 -10.75 0.78
CA LEU A 51 6.46 -11.76 -0.22
C LEU A 51 7.77 -12.40 -0.70
N ARG A 52 7.93 -13.70 -0.40
CA ARG A 52 9.10 -14.48 -0.84
C ARG A 52 9.05 -14.65 -2.35
N VAL A 53 10.08 -14.17 -3.03
CA VAL A 53 10.24 -14.39 -4.47
C VAL A 53 10.70 -15.84 -4.65
N ARG A 54 9.81 -16.73 -5.09
CA ARG A 54 10.11 -18.15 -5.36
C ARG A 54 9.84 -18.46 -6.83
N GLY A 55 10.91 -18.49 -7.64
CA GLY A 55 10.82 -18.92 -9.05
C GLY A 55 10.14 -17.93 -9.99
N LYS A 56 10.04 -18.35 -11.26
CA LYS A 56 9.46 -17.59 -12.38
C LYS A 56 7.95 -17.43 -12.15
N GLY A 57 7.44 -16.20 -12.12
CA GLY A 57 6.01 -15.89 -11.85
C GLY A 57 5.73 -15.26 -10.48
N SER A 58 6.69 -15.27 -9.55
CA SER A 58 6.59 -14.47 -8.32
C SER A 58 6.82 -12.99 -8.65
N LEU A 59 5.75 -12.21 -8.80
CA LEU A 59 5.79 -10.75 -8.97
C LEU A 59 5.29 -10.05 -7.70
N PRO A 60 6.21 -9.64 -6.81
CA PRO A 60 5.86 -8.85 -5.63
C PRO A 60 5.09 -7.58 -6.02
N PRO A 61 4.02 -7.21 -5.30
CA PRO A 61 3.14 -6.09 -5.65
C PRO A 61 3.86 -4.75 -5.83
N HIS A 62 4.85 -4.46 -4.99
CA HIS A 62 5.64 -3.23 -5.13
C HIS A 62 6.56 -3.25 -6.35
N THR A 63 6.90 -4.43 -6.90
CA THR A 63 7.78 -4.55 -8.07
C THR A 63 7.02 -4.35 -9.38
N SER A 64 5.70 -4.59 -9.40
CA SER A 64 4.81 -4.21 -10.51
C SER A 64 4.37 -2.73 -10.46
N GLY A 65 4.59 -2.04 -9.33
CA GLY A 65 4.15 -0.66 -9.14
C GLY A 65 2.69 -0.52 -8.68
N CYS A 66 2.01 -1.65 -8.49
CA CYS A 66 0.61 -1.73 -8.10
C CYS A 66 0.41 -1.84 -6.59
N ALA A 67 1.37 -1.36 -5.79
CA ALA A 67 1.21 -1.33 -4.33
C ALA A 67 1.95 -0.16 -3.67
N PHE A 68 1.41 0.27 -2.53
CA PHE A 68 2.04 1.27 -1.67
C PHE A 68 1.70 1.03 -0.20
N ASP A 69 2.58 1.52 0.68
CA ASP A 69 2.44 1.37 2.13
C ASP A 69 2.23 2.73 2.79
N LEU A 70 1.25 2.79 3.70
CA LEU A 70 0.95 3.97 4.51
C LEU A 70 1.29 3.70 5.97
N SER A 71 2.13 4.55 6.57
CA SER A 71 2.58 4.36 7.96
C SER A 71 1.42 4.46 8.94
N ARG A 72 1.38 3.55 9.91
CA ARG A 72 0.48 3.63 11.07
C ARG A 72 1.17 4.07 12.35
N LYS A 73 2.51 4.12 12.39
CA LYS A 73 3.28 4.36 13.63
C LYS A 73 3.01 5.71 14.28
N PHE A 74 2.68 6.71 13.49
CA PHE A 74 2.54 8.11 13.93
C PHE A 74 1.10 8.60 13.96
N MET A 75 0.16 7.68 13.72
CA MET A 75 -1.25 8.02 13.67
C MET A 75 -1.86 7.94 15.08
N THR A 76 -2.75 8.88 15.38
CA THR A 76 -3.61 8.78 16.57
C THR A 76 -4.66 7.68 16.40
N LYS A 77 -5.42 7.38 17.46
CA LYS A 77 -6.53 6.40 17.37
C LYS A 77 -7.59 6.84 16.37
N GLU A 78 -7.90 8.13 16.34
CA GLU A 78 -8.88 8.73 15.44
C GLU A 78 -8.39 8.67 13.98
N GLU A 79 -7.11 8.91 13.75
CA GLU A 79 -6.47 8.79 12.43
C GLU A 79 -6.46 7.32 11.95
N HIS A 80 -6.18 6.36 12.85
CA HIS A 80 -6.31 4.93 12.54
C HIS A 80 -7.73 4.56 12.14
N GLN A 81 -8.72 5.00 12.93
CA GLN A 81 -10.12 4.66 12.68
C GLN A 81 -10.61 5.25 11.34
N PHE A 82 -10.26 6.50 11.06
CA PHE A 82 -10.58 7.15 9.79
C PHE A 82 -9.99 6.38 8.60
N MET A 83 -8.69 6.06 8.67
CA MET A 83 -8.03 5.29 7.61
C MET A 83 -8.65 3.91 7.45
N TYR A 84 -8.97 3.23 8.56
CA TYR A 84 -9.59 1.92 8.53
C TYR A 84 -10.95 1.95 7.82
N GLN A 85 -11.82 2.88 8.20
CA GLN A 85 -13.14 3.04 7.58
C GLN A 85 -13.04 3.39 6.09
N MET A 86 -12.14 4.32 5.74
CA MET A 86 -11.94 4.72 4.35
C MET A 86 -11.46 3.55 3.49
N LEU A 87 -10.45 2.81 3.96
CA LEU A 87 -9.91 1.66 3.22
C LEU A 87 -10.94 0.54 3.10
N GLN A 88 -11.66 0.23 4.18
CA GLN A 88 -12.73 -0.76 4.17
C GLN A 88 -13.82 -0.43 3.15
N GLN A 89 -14.24 0.84 3.05
CA GLN A 89 -15.21 1.28 2.04
C GLN A 89 -14.67 1.10 0.61
N MET A 90 -13.38 1.37 0.39
CA MET A 90 -12.74 1.21 -0.92
C MET A 90 -12.60 -0.27 -1.31
N GLU A 91 -12.29 -1.16 -0.35
CA GLU A 91 -12.28 -2.61 -0.55
C GLU A 91 -13.69 -3.14 -0.89
N GLN A 92 -14.71 -2.72 -0.14
CA GLN A 92 -16.11 -3.08 -0.42
C GLN A 92 -16.58 -2.60 -1.79
N ALA A 93 -16.10 -1.42 -2.21
CA ALA A 93 -16.34 -0.88 -3.55
C ALA A 93 -15.44 -1.50 -4.63
N ARG A 94 -14.64 -2.53 -4.28
CA ARG A 94 -13.77 -3.27 -5.21
C ARG A 94 -12.76 -2.36 -5.94
N GLN A 95 -12.25 -1.34 -5.24
CA GLN A 95 -11.27 -0.39 -5.77
C GLN A 95 -9.83 -0.78 -5.45
N ILE A 96 -9.63 -1.47 -4.33
CA ILE A 96 -8.33 -1.88 -3.78
C ILE A 96 -8.51 -3.18 -2.99
N ASP A 97 -7.40 -3.86 -2.70
CA ASP A 97 -7.30 -4.74 -1.53
C ASP A 97 -6.36 -4.08 -0.52
N ALA A 98 -6.67 -4.17 0.78
CA ALA A 98 -5.88 -3.54 1.84
C ALA A 98 -5.56 -4.53 2.96
N LEU A 99 -4.28 -4.65 3.30
CA LEU A 99 -3.83 -5.45 4.43
C LEU A 99 -3.30 -4.55 5.54
N LYS A 100 -3.59 -4.95 6.78
CA LYS A 100 -3.06 -4.31 7.98
C LYS A 100 -1.84 -5.09 8.45
N GLU A 101 -0.63 -4.58 8.17
CA GLU A 101 0.59 -5.20 8.65
C GLU A 101 0.88 -4.84 10.13
N GLY A 102 1.45 -5.81 10.86
CA GLY A 102 1.82 -5.70 12.27
C GLY A 102 3.33 -5.77 12.52
N GLY A 103 3.71 -5.85 13.79
CA GLY A 103 5.11 -5.97 14.21
C GLY A 103 5.96 -4.77 13.80
N ASN A 104 7.14 -5.00 13.22
CA ASN A 104 8.06 -3.94 12.81
C ASN A 104 7.53 -3.08 11.65
N ASN A 105 6.59 -3.61 10.85
CA ASN A 105 5.95 -2.95 9.72
C ASN A 105 4.52 -2.54 10.05
N MET A 106 4.34 -1.63 11.02
CA MET A 106 3.02 -1.05 11.27
C MET A 106 2.61 -0.12 10.12
N CYS A 107 2.03 -0.69 9.06
CA CYS A 107 1.49 0.03 7.91
C CYS A 107 0.14 -0.55 7.46
N PHE A 108 -0.53 0.21 6.60
CA PHE A 108 -1.54 -0.31 5.68
C PHE A 108 -0.82 -0.62 4.37
N HIS A 109 -0.88 -1.87 3.92
CA HIS A 109 -0.35 -2.32 2.64
C HIS A 109 -1.50 -2.34 1.64
N ILE A 110 -1.45 -1.48 0.64
CA ILE A 110 -2.53 -1.29 -0.34
C ILE A 110 -2.11 -1.91 -1.66
N PHE A 111 -2.97 -2.77 -2.20
CA PHE A 111 -2.85 -3.36 -3.54
C PHE A 111 -3.81 -2.67 -4.48
N ILE A 112 -3.35 -2.49 -5.71
CA ILE A 112 -4.10 -1.88 -6.80
C ILE A 112 -4.22 -2.92 -7.90
N TYR A 113 -5.40 -3.07 -8.47
CA TYR A 113 -5.60 -3.91 -9.64
C TYR A 113 -4.93 -3.25 -10.85
N ASP A 114 -4.14 -4.01 -11.60
CA ASP A 114 -3.38 -3.52 -12.74
C ASP A 114 -4.31 -2.97 -13.84
N ASP A 115 -5.41 -3.65 -14.12
CA ASP A 115 -6.46 -3.20 -15.03
C ASP A 115 -7.53 -2.30 -14.36
N GLY A 116 -7.37 -2.04 -13.05
CA GLY A 116 -8.31 -1.27 -12.24
C GLY A 116 -9.60 -2.02 -11.87
N ARG A 117 -9.68 -3.35 -12.11
CA ARG A 117 -10.84 -4.18 -11.83
C ARG A 117 -10.48 -5.26 -10.81
N ALA A 118 -11.29 -5.38 -9.75
CA ALA A 118 -11.13 -6.46 -8.80
C ALA A 118 -11.40 -7.83 -9.46
N PRO A 119 -10.61 -8.89 -9.16
CA PRO A 119 -10.81 -10.24 -9.67
C PRO A 119 -12.24 -10.74 -9.41
N ALA A 120 -12.89 -11.32 -10.44
CA ALA A 120 -14.26 -11.81 -10.38
C ALA A 120 -14.53 -12.73 -9.18
#